data_AF-A0A2U1CK78-F1
#
_entry.id   AF-A0A2U1CK78-F1
#
_cell.length_a   1.000
_cell.length_b   1.000
_cell.length_c   1.000
_cell.angle_alpha   90.00
_cell.angle_beta   90.00
_cell.angle_gamma   90.00
#
_symmetry.space_group_name_H-M   'P 1'
#
loop_
_entity.id
_entity.type
_entity.pdbx_description
1 polymer ?
#
loop_
_entity_poly.entity_id
_entity_poly.type
_entity_poly.pdbx_seq_one_letter_code
_entity_poly.pdbx_strand_id
1 'polypeptide(L)'
;MNPQQQGGQALVWGMLLAAVASVVLVRYFATGQMVAAKARQLHGLDAAAYSGALVQARALNMLALLNRSQVGHQVAMAHLVTLGTWAFLGGAESRQATTGNPPVYLIAMLFGAGHGSAYAAAKSANGLESLAQTPGKLALAHTEHDRLVHHVLGAVQHDIVNTLPQARYQAMQQVLRRHYHGESSSLEVEHDDWPGSIQLHAGGRHLASFVRNVAGRYDFLSPRNHTARNPWPVQARCPARRHELRRRGQTQLDQTGVWQSIDTQSFHALRSNRWIGCYFREYAMGWGWIPTAREQRTDSPHVENPPDDFSSQDFWRWVQEATDWDIFSGDANPLANSRAVAARPHWRSLGLPDYFDVAEGASAAPMGFSLRLRRAGPEGITITTRSAAETFFARPGERADRSFERANLFHPFWQARLRSSDRALSGAEAP
;
A
#
# COMPACT_ATOMS: atom_id res chain seq x y z
N MET A 1 -34.00 68.62 80.25
CA MET A 1 -33.60 67.93 79.01
C MET A 1 -33.55 66.44 79.32
N ASN A 2 -34.55 65.67 78.86
CA ASN A 2 -34.66 64.24 79.11
C ASN A 2 -33.67 63.46 78.22
N PRO A 3 -32.89 62.51 78.75
CA PRO A 3 -32.21 61.54 77.91
C PRO A 3 -33.23 60.51 77.43
N GLN A 4 -33.52 60.51 76.12
CA GLN A 4 -34.25 59.41 75.49
C GLN A 4 -33.38 58.15 75.58
N GLN A 5 -33.80 57.18 76.38
CA GLN A 5 -33.23 55.83 76.34
C GLN A 5 -33.60 55.20 74.99
N GLN A 6 -32.59 54.98 74.15
CA GLN A 6 -32.73 54.23 72.91
C GLN A 6 -33.03 52.76 73.25
N GLY A 7 -34.24 52.30 72.91
CA GLY A 7 -34.68 50.92 73.15
C GLY A 7 -33.92 49.92 72.28
N GLY A 8 -33.42 48.84 72.88
CA GLY A 8 -32.60 47.79 72.27
C GLY A 8 -33.26 46.91 71.20
N GLN A 9 -34.32 47.36 70.52
CA GLN A 9 -35.01 46.59 69.47
C GLN A 9 -34.23 46.52 68.16
N ALA A 10 -33.38 47.50 67.85
CA ALA A 10 -32.56 47.50 66.63
C ALA A 10 -31.50 46.38 66.63
N LEU A 11 -30.99 45.98 67.80
CA LEU A 11 -29.96 44.95 67.95
C LEU A 11 -30.48 43.55 67.60
N VAL A 12 -31.74 43.25 67.95
CA VAL A 12 -32.39 41.96 67.62
C VAL A 12 -32.56 41.80 66.12
N TRP A 13 -33.04 42.86 65.44
CA TRP A 13 -33.16 42.88 63.98
C TRP A 13 -31.79 42.84 63.28
N GLY A 14 -30.78 43.51 63.82
CA GLY A 14 -29.40 43.45 63.33
C GLY A 14 -28.79 42.06 63.43
N MET A 15 -28.99 41.36 64.55
CA MET A 15 -28.53 39.98 64.73
C MET A 15 -29.27 38.99 63.82
N LEU A 16 -30.58 39.16 63.64
CA LEU A 16 -31.36 38.36 62.68
C LEU A 16 -30.87 38.57 61.25
N LEU A 17 -30.63 39.81 60.84
CA LEU A 17 -30.13 40.14 59.51
C LEU A 17 -28.70 39.60 59.32
N ALA A 18 -27.83 39.70 60.33
CA ALA A 18 -26.49 39.12 60.30
C ALA A 18 -26.52 37.58 60.23
N ALA A 19 -27.44 36.93 60.94
CA ALA A 19 -27.63 35.48 60.87
C ALA A 19 -28.10 35.05 59.47
N VAL A 20 -29.08 35.76 58.90
CA VAL A 20 -29.55 35.52 57.51
C VAL A 20 -28.42 35.76 56.51
N ALA A 21 -27.68 36.86 56.64
CA ALA A 21 -26.54 37.17 55.77
C ALA A 21 -25.44 36.09 55.86
N SER A 22 -25.17 35.58 57.05
CA SER A 22 -24.21 34.49 57.27
C SER A 22 -24.66 33.20 56.57
N VAL A 23 -25.95 32.84 56.69
CA VAL A 23 -26.51 31.67 55.99
C VAL A 23 -26.43 31.83 54.47
N VAL A 24 -26.76 33.02 53.94
CA VAL A 24 -26.65 33.32 52.50
C VAL A 24 -25.20 33.20 52.03
N LEU A 25 -24.24 33.73 52.79
CA LEU A 25 -22.82 33.67 52.45
C LEU A 25 -22.30 32.23 52.44
N VAL A 26 -22.67 31.40 53.42
CA VAL A 26 -22.32 29.98 53.46
C VAL A 26 -22.91 29.24 52.27
N ARG A 27 -24.18 29.49 51.93
CA ARG A 27 -24.82 28.90 50.74
C ARG A 27 -24.13 29.33 49.45
N TYR A 28 -23.81 30.61 49.30
CA TYR A 28 -23.08 31.13 48.16
C TYR A 28 -21.70 30.48 48.02
N PHE A 29 -20.97 30.32 49.13
CA PHE A 29 -19.68 29.65 49.16
C PHE A 29 -19.78 28.17 48.77
N ALA A 30 -20.75 27.43 49.30
CA ALA A 30 -20.99 26.04 48.95
C ALA A 30 -21.34 25.88 47.45
N THR A 31 -22.21 26.74 46.92
CA THR A 31 -22.51 26.78 45.47
C THR A 31 -21.27 27.12 44.65
N GLY A 32 -20.46 28.08 45.09
CA GLY A 32 -19.19 28.45 44.45
C GLY A 32 -18.19 27.30 44.41
N GLN A 33 -18.05 26.56 45.51
CA GLN A 33 -17.21 25.35 45.57
C GLN A 33 -17.71 24.27 44.62
N MET A 34 -19.03 24.06 44.54
CA MET A 34 -19.63 23.07 43.63
C MET A 34 -19.42 23.46 42.17
N VAL A 35 -19.61 24.73 41.81
CA VAL A 35 -19.36 25.24 40.45
C VAL A 35 -17.87 25.11 40.10
N ALA A 36 -16.97 25.49 41.01
CA ALA A 36 -15.53 25.37 40.79
C ALA A 36 -15.07 23.91 40.69
N ALA A 37 -15.66 22.99 41.47
CA ALA A 37 -15.39 21.57 41.38
C ALA A 37 -15.87 20.99 40.04
N LYS A 38 -17.08 21.36 39.61
CA LYS A 38 -17.63 20.94 38.31
C LYS A 38 -16.82 21.48 37.13
N ALA A 39 -16.39 22.74 37.17
CA ALA A 39 -15.56 23.35 36.13
C ALA A 39 -14.19 22.65 36.01
N ARG A 40 -13.52 22.39 37.14
CA ARG A 40 -12.28 21.60 37.17
C ARG A 40 -12.51 20.20 36.59
N GLN A 41 -13.59 19.52 37.01
CA GLN A 41 -13.97 18.21 36.48
C GLN A 41 -14.14 18.21 34.97
N LEU A 42 -14.82 19.22 34.43
CA LEU A 42 -15.02 19.36 33.00
C LEU A 42 -13.69 19.56 32.26
N HIS A 43 -12.82 20.46 32.71
CA HIS A 43 -11.51 20.67 32.09
C HIS A 43 -10.64 19.40 32.08
N GLY A 44 -10.64 18.65 33.19
CA GLY A 44 -9.94 17.36 33.25
C GLY A 44 -10.53 16.31 32.30
N LEU A 45 -11.86 16.28 32.18
CA LEU A 45 -12.55 15.37 31.28
C LEU A 45 -12.35 15.75 29.81
N ASP A 46 -12.33 17.05 29.48
CA ASP A 46 -12.03 17.55 28.13
C ASP A 46 -10.59 17.21 27.74
N ALA A 47 -9.63 17.41 28.63
CA ALA A 47 -8.25 17.00 28.38
C ALA A 47 -8.13 15.49 28.16
N ALA A 48 -8.87 14.69 28.93
CA ALA A 48 -8.96 13.25 28.73
C ALA A 48 -9.57 12.92 27.36
N ALA A 49 -10.76 13.44 27.04
CA ALA A 49 -11.44 13.21 25.76
C ALA A 49 -10.56 13.57 24.56
N TYR A 50 -9.94 14.76 24.58
CA TYR A 50 -9.01 15.19 23.55
C TYR A 50 -7.81 14.24 23.41
N SER A 51 -7.26 13.75 24.53
CA SER A 51 -6.14 12.78 24.49
C SER A 51 -6.52 11.45 23.83
N GLY A 52 -7.74 10.96 24.05
CA GLY A 52 -8.26 9.77 23.40
C GLY A 52 -8.40 9.96 21.89
N ALA A 53 -8.95 11.09 21.45
CA ALA A 53 -9.05 11.42 20.03
C ALA A 53 -7.67 11.63 19.40
N LEU A 54 -6.70 12.18 20.14
CA LEU A 54 -5.33 12.34 19.66
C LEU A 54 -4.64 10.98 19.44
N VAL A 55 -4.83 10.02 20.33
CA VAL A 55 -4.33 8.65 20.16
C VAL A 55 -4.96 8.00 18.92
N GLN A 56 -6.27 8.19 18.71
CA GLN A 56 -6.97 7.72 17.52
C GLN A 56 -6.41 8.34 16.23
N ALA A 57 -6.25 9.66 16.19
CA ALA A 57 -5.71 10.36 15.03
C ALA A 57 -4.29 9.86 14.68
N ARG A 58 -3.43 9.65 15.68
CA ARG A 58 -2.08 9.10 15.49
C ARG A 58 -2.11 7.68 14.95
N ALA A 59 -3.00 6.84 15.46
CA ALA A 59 -3.17 5.47 14.98
C ALA A 59 -3.62 5.44 13.50
N LEU A 60 -4.61 6.26 13.13
CA LEU A 60 -5.07 6.37 11.74
C LEU A 60 -3.96 6.90 10.81
N ASN A 61 -3.19 7.90 11.26
CA ASN A 61 -2.03 8.38 10.52
C ASN A 61 -0.94 7.31 10.35
N MET A 62 -0.71 6.48 11.37
CA MET A 62 0.21 5.34 11.29
C MET A 62 -0.29 4.29 10.28
N LEU A 63 -1.57 3.94 10.32
CA LEU A 63 -2.19 3.06 9.32
C LEU A 63 -2.00 3.62 7.90
N ALA A 64 -2.13 4.94 7.72
CA ALA A 64 -1.91 5.57 6.43
C ALA A 64 -0.46 5.45 5.93
N LEU A 65 0.52 5.59 6.82
CA LEU A 65 1.92 5.38 6.49
C LEU A 65 2.23 3.90 6.19
N LEU A 66 1.59 2.96 6.91
CA LEU A 66 1.72 1.53 6.66
C LEU A 66 1.18 1.14 5.28
N ASN A 67 -0.01 1.61 4.91
CA ASN A 67 -0.58 1.38 3.57
C ASN A 67 0.33 1.89 2.45
N ARG A 68 0.88 3.10 2.59
CA ARG A 68 1.86 3.64 1.64
C ARG A 68 3.13 2.82 1.57
N SER A 69 3.60 2.33 2.72
CA SER A 69 4.80 1.48 2.80
C SER A 69 4.58 0.15 2.09
N GLN A 70 3.43 -0.50 2.31
CA GLN A 70 3.04 -1.73 1.60
C GLN A 70 3.05 -1.54 0.08
N VAL A 71 2.49 -0.44 -0.43
CA VAL A 71 2.52 -0.09 -1.86
C VAL A 71 3.96 0.11 -2.36
N GLY A 72 4.80 0.77 -1.58
CA GLY A 72 6.23 0.92 -1.90
C GLY A 72 6.95 -0.43 -2.01
N HIS A 73 6.70 -1.36 -1.10
CA HIS A 73 7.26 -2.71 -1.17
C HIS A 73 6.75 -3.50 -2.37
N GLN A 74 5.48 -3.35 -2.75
CA GLN A 74 4.93 -3.97 -3.97
C GLN A 74 5.61 -3.44 -5.24
N VAL A 75 5.88 -2.14 -5.32
CA VAL A 75 6.65 -1.56 -6.44
C VAL A 75 8.09 -2.08 -6.43
N ALA A 76 8.72 -2.24 -5.28
CA ALA A 76 10.05 -2.85 -5.17
C ALA A 76 10.05 -4.32 -5.65
N MET A 77 9.02 -5.10 -5.32
CA MET A 77 8.86 -6.47 -5.83
C MET A 77 8.72 -6.52 -7.35
N ALA A 78 8.00 -5.56 -7.96
CA ALA A 78 7.94 -5.41 -9.42
C ALA A 78 9.34 -5.19 -10.04
N HIS A 79 10.18 -4.36 -9.41
CA HIS A 79 11.56 -4.17 -9.83
C HIS A 79 12.40 -5.43 -9.66
N LEU A 80 12.22 -6.17 -8.56
CA LEU A 80 12.97 -7.41 -8.32
C LEU A 80 12.64 -8.50 -9.34
N VAL A 81 11.36 -8.72 -9.68
CA VAL A 81 11.03 -9.71 -10.73
C VAL A 81 11.56 -9.28 -12.10
N THR A 82 11.57 -7.97 -12.40
CA THR A 82 12.12 -7.44 -13.66
C THR A 82 13.65 -7.57 -13.71
N LEU A 83 14.34 -7.30 -12.60
CA LEU A 83 15.78 -7.53 -12.47
C LEU A 83 16.11 -9.02 -12.57
N GLY A 84 15.26 -9.88 -12.01
CA GLY A 84 15.39 -11.31 -12.08
C GLY A 84 15.34 -11.83 -13.52
N THR A 85 14.33 -11.44 -14.30
CA THR A 85 14.27 -11.81 -15.72
C THR A 85 15.37 -11.18 -16.56
N TRP A 86 15.77 -9.95 -16.25
CA TRP A 86 16.93 -9.32 -16.87
C TRP A 86 18.23 -10.10 -16.61
N ALA A 87 18.42 -10.63 -15.39
CA ALA A 87 19.59 -11.45 -15.05
C ALA A 87 19.60 -12.79 -15.82
N PHE A 88 18.45 -13.46 -15.94
CA PHE A 88 18.32 -14.66 -16.78
C PHE A 88 18.58 -14.36 -18.27
N LEU A 89 17.98 -13.28 -18.78
CA LEU A 89 18.19 -12.81 -20.15
C LEU A 89 19.68 -12.57 -20.41
N GLY A 90 20.35 -11.80 -19.54
CA GLY A 90 21.77 -11.46 -19.66
C GLY A 90 22.68 -12.69 -19.58
N GLY A 91 22.41 -13.63 -18.68
CA GLY A 91 23.15 -14.90 -18.60
C GLY A 91 23.00 -15.74 -19.87
N ALA A 92 21.78 -15.80 -20.44
CA ALA A 92 21.53 -16.47 -21.71
C ALA A 92 22.22 -15.77 -22.89
N GLU A 93 22.12 -14.44 -22.99
CA GLU A 93 22.80 -13.66 -24.04
C GLU A 93 24.31 -13.78 -23.95
N SER A 94 24.88 -13.78 -22.73
CA SER A 94 26.30 -14.00 -22.49
C SER A 94 26.77 -15.33 -23.10
N ARG A 95 26.03 -16.42 -22.82
CA ARG A 95 26.33 -17.74 -23.39
C ARG A 95 26.26 -17.72 -24.92
N GLN A 96 25.18 -17.20 -25.49
CA GLN A 96 25.00 -17.15 -26.94
C GLN A 96 26.06 -16.28 -27.64
N ALA A 97 26.41 -15.13 -27.05
CA ALA A 97 27.44 -14.25 -27.61
C ALA A 97 28.84 -14.87 -27.53
N THR A 98 29.08 -15.74 -26.55
CA THR A 98 30.33 -16.47 -26.37
C THR A 98 30.45 -17.63 -27.35
N THR A 99 29.36 -18.38 -27.57
CA THR A 99 29.31 -19.47 -28.56
C THR A 99 29.19 -18.97 -30.00
N GLY A 100 28.89 -17.67 -30.19
CA GLY A 100 28.74 -17.07 -31.52
C GLY A 100 27.44 -17.48 -32.19
N ASN A 101 26.36 -17.64 -31.44
CA ASN A 101 25.05 -18.04 -31.97
C ASN A 101 23.94 -17.03 -31.63
N PRO A 102 23.78 -15.94 -32.39
CA PRO A 102 24.57 -15.54 -33.56
C PRO A 102 25.89 -14.85 -33.20
N PRO A 103 26.84 -14.67 -34.14
CA PRO A 103 28.06 -13.92 -33.87
C PRO A 103 27.79 -12.42 -33.66
N VAL A 104 28.52 -11.79 -32.75
CA VAL A 104 28.40 -10.34 -32.46
C VAL A 104 28.58 -9.48 -33.72
N TYR A 105 29.56 -9.80 -34.57
CA TYR A 105 29.81 -9.04 -35.79
C TYR A 105 28.62 -9.08 -36.76
N LEU A 106 27.87 -10.19 -36.78
CA LEU A 106 26.69 -10.34 -37.62
C LEU A 106 25.56 -9.42 -37.12
N ILE A 107 25.34 -9.39 -35.81
CA ILE A 107 24.36 -8.47 -35.20
C ILE A 107 24.73 -7.02 -35.46
N ALA A 108 26.02 -6.67 -35.30
CA ALA A 108 26.53 -5.33 -35.59
C ALA A 108 26.32 -4.94 -37.06
N MET A 109 26.63 -5.85 -37.99
CA MET A 109 26.44 -5.64 -39.42
C MET A 109 24.96 -5.40 -39.73
N LEU A 110 24.07 -6.30 -39.30
CA LEU A 110 22.66 -6.28 -39.70
C LEU A 110 21.88 -5.13 -39.07
N PHE A 111 22.13 -4.81 -37.80
CA PHE A 111 21.30 -3.89 -37.03
C PHE A 111 22.05 -2.61 -36.61
N GLY A 112 23.34 -2.51 -36.87
CA GLY A 112 24.18 -1.36 -36.54
C GLY A 112 25.07 -1.58 -35.31
N ALA A 113 26.10 -0.76 -35.19
CA ALA A 113 27.15 -0.89 -34.17
C ALA A 113 26.58 -0.90 -32.73
N GLY A 114 25.54 -0.10 -32.45
CA GLY A 114 24.91 -0.05 -31.13
C GLY A 114 24.30 -1.39 -30.68
N HIS A 115 23.65 -2.11 -31.59
CA HIS A 115 23.12 -3.46 -31.29
C HIS A 115 24.25 -4.47 -31.10
N GLY A 116 25.29 -4.39 -31.94
CA GLY A 116 26.49 -5.20 -31.80
C GLY A 116 27.20 -4.99 -30.45
N SER A 117 27.41 -3.74 -30.04
CA SER A 117 28.03 -3.41 -28.75
C SER A 117 27.17 -3.83 -27.57
N ALA A 118 25.85 -3.66 -27.64
CA ALA A 118 24.94 -4.11 -26.59
C ALA A 118 25.00 -5.63 -26.40
N TYR A 119 24.96 -6.39 -27.50
CA TYR A 119 25.07 -7.84 -27.44
C TYR A 119 26.46 -8.32 -27.00
N ALA A 120 27.53 -7.63 -27.38
CA ALA A 120 28.87 -7.90 -26.88
C ALA A 120 28.98 -7.65 -25.36
N ALA A 121 28.38 -6.57 -24.87
CA ALA A 121 28.38 -6.20 -23.45
C ALA A 121 27.70 -7.26 -22.57
N ALA A 122 26.73 -8.02 -23.12
CA ALA A 122 26.08 -9.12 -22.41
C ALA A 122 27.07 -10.20 -21.92
N LYS A 123 28.27 -10.33 -22.51
CA LYS A 123 29.30 -11.25 -22.01
C LYS A 123 29.67 -11.01 -20.54
N SER A 124 29.58 -9.76 -20.08
CA SER A 124 29.80 -9.40 -18.67
C SER A 124 28.71 -9.91 -17.71
N ALA A 125 27.54 -10.29 -18.23
CA ALA A 125 26.43 -10.83 -17.47
C ALA A 125 26.55 -12.35 -17.19
N ASN A 126 27.70 -12.97 -17.51
CA ASN A 126 27.94 -14.38 -17.26
C ASN A 126 27.70 -14.73 -15.78
N GLY A 127 26.79 -15.67 -15.52
CA GLY A 127 26.48 -16.15 -14.17
C GLY A 127 25.52 -15.27 -13.38
N LEU A 128 25.03 -14.14 -13.92
CA LEU A 128 24.06 -13.29 -13.22
C LEU A 128 22.73 -14.02 -12.96
N GLU A 129 22.38 -15.03 -13.74
CA GLU A 129 21.20 -15.86 -13.51
C GLU A 129 21.21 -16.50 -12.10
N SER A 130 22.38 -16.76 -11.51
CA SER A 130 22.51 -17.28 -10.14
C SER A 130 21.93 -16.33 -9.09
N LEU A 131 21.87 -15.03 -9.37
CA LEU A 131 21.23 -14.05 -8.49
C LEU A 131 19.71 -14.23 -8.45
N ALA A 132 19.12 -14.73 -9.54
CA ALA A 132 17.68 -14.89 -9.73
C ALA A 132 17.18 -16.34 -9.58
N GLN A 133 18.09 -17.31 -9.49
CA GLN A 133 17.78 -18.70 -9.12
C GLN A 133 17.20 -18.79 -7.69
N THR A 134 16.62 -19.94 -7.35
CA THR A 134 16.09 -20.21 -6.01
C THR A 134 16.94 -21.31 -5.36
N PRO A 135 17.78 -21.02 -4.34
CA PRO A 135 18.00 -19.71 -3.72
C PRO A 135 18.99 -18.81 -4.50
N GLY A 136 18.76 -17.49 -4.46
CA GLY A 136 19.57 -16.46 -5.11
C GLY A 136 19.27 -15.09 -4.49
N LYS A 137 20.20 -14.13 -4.57
CA LYS A 137 20.08 -12.85 -3.84
C LYS A 137 18.82 -12.05 -4.20
N LEU A 138 18.42 -12.02 -5.47
CA LEU A 138 17.21 -11.32 -5.92
C LEU A 138 15.95 -12.06 -5.46
N ALA A 139 15.95 -13.40 -5.52
CA ALA A 139 14.85 -14.22 -5.02
C ALA A 139 14.66 -14.05 -3.50
N LEU A 140 15.75 -14.03 -2.73
CA LEU A 140 15.74 -13.78 -1.29
C LEU A 140 15.23 -12.37 -0.94
N ALA A 141 15.71 -11.35 -1.66
CA ALA A 141 15.20 -9.98 -1.48
C ALA A 141 13.69 -9.91 -1.76
N HIS A 142 13.22 -10.59 -2.81
CA HIS A 142 11.78 -10.65 -3.12
C HIS A 142 11.00 -11.30 -1.99
N THR A 143 11.45 -12.44 -1.47
CA THR A 143 10.82 -13.13 -0.33
C THR A 143 10.82 -12.27 0.93
N GLU A 144 11.88 -11.52 1.24
CA GLU A 144 11.89 -10.64 2.42
C GLU A 144 10.92 -9.47 2.29
N HIS A 145 10.79 -8.88 1.10
CA HIS A 145 9.77 -7.86 0.85
C HIS A 145 8.36 -8.43 1.03
N ASP A 146 8.07 -9.61 0.46
CA ASP A 146 6.77 -10.27 0.59
C ASP A 146 6.44 -10.59 2.06
N ARG A 147 7.42 -11.12 2.80
CA ARG A 147 7.32 -11.43 4.24
C ARG A 147 7.06 -10.18 5.06
N LEU A 148 7.79 -9.10 4.82
CA LEU A 148 7.65 -7.85 5.57
C LEU A 148 6.25 -7.27 5.41
N VAL A 149 5.73 -7.25 4.19
CA VAL A 149 4.40 -6.71 3.90
C VAL A 149 3.30 -7.50 4.62
N HIS A 150 3.33 -8.84 4.52
CA HIS A 150 2.26 -9.69 5.06
C HIS A 150 2.39 -9.95 6.56
N HIS A 151 3.59 -10.30 7.03
CA HIS A 151 3.80 -10.77 8.40
C HIS A 151 4.21 -9.67 9.38
N VAL A 152 4.71 -8.53 8.90
CA VAL A 152 5.11 -7.42 9.77
C VAL A 152 4.15 -6.25 9.63
N LEU A 153 4.03 -5.66 8.44
CA LEU A 153 3.17 -4.49 8.25
C LEU A 153 1.69 -4.87 8.45
N GLY A 154 1.23 -5.96 7.85
CA GLY A 154 -0.14 -6.46 8.03
C GLY A 154 -0.46 -6.78 9.50
N ALA A 155 0.46 -7.43 10.23
CA ALA A 155 0.28 -7.72 11.65
C ALA A 155 0.17 -6.44 12.50
N VAL A 156 1.04 -5.46 12.27
CA VAL A 156 1.01 -4.16 12.96
C VAL A 156 -0.31 -3.43 12.70
N GLN A 157 -0.86 -3.49 11.49
CA GLN A 157 -2.17 -2.88 11.22
C GLN A 157 -3.30 -3.54 12.01
N HIS A 158 -3.34 -4.87 12.05
CA HIS A 158 -4.32 -5.61 12.85
C HIS A 158 -4.19 -5.27 14.34
N ASP A 159 -2.98 -5.22 14.86
CA ASP A 159 -2.73 -4.85 16.26
C ASP A 159 -3.21 -3.43 16.56
N ILE A 160 -2.91 -2.46 15.69
CA ILE A 160 -3.39 -1.08 15.84
C ILE A 160 -4.92 -1.07 15.88
N VAL A 161 -5.60 -1.69 14.91
CA VAL A 161 -7.06 -1.65 14.82
C VAL A 161 -7.73 -2.33 16.03
N ASN A 162 -7.22 -3.49 16.45
CA ASN A 162 -7.78 -4.29 17.53
C ASN A 162 -7.56 -3.66 18.91
N THR A 163 -6.41 -3.01 19.12
CA THR A 163 -6.04 -2.48 20.44
C THR A 163 -6.41 -1.00 20.64
N LEU A 164 -6.83 -0.30 19.58
CA LEU A 164 -7.07 1.14 19.64
C LEU A 164 -8.09 1.58 20.71
N PRO A 165 -9.26 0.92 20.88
CA PRO A 165 -10.20 1.31 21.94
C PRO A 165 -9.57 1.29 23.32
N GLN A 166 -8.79 0.25 23.62
CA GLN A 166 -8.09 0.12 24.89
C GLN A 166 -6.97 1.15 25.05
N ALA A 167 -6.19 1.39 23.99
CA ALA A 167 -5.12 2.38 23.99
C ALA A 167 -5.67 3.81 24.22
N ARG A 168 -6.80 4.16 23.60
CA ARG A 168 -7.52 5.42 23.87
C ARG A 168 -7.92 5.49 25.34
N TYR A 169 -8.59 4.45 25.85
CA TYR A 169 -9.07 4.42 27.24
C TYR A 169 -7.94 4.56 28.27
N GLN A 170 -6.81 3.88 28.06
CA GLN A 170 -5.62 4.01 28.90
C GLN A 170 -5.04 5.43 28.90
N ALA A 171 -4.95 6.08 27.73
CA ALA A 171 -4.49 7.46 27.63
C ALA A 171 -5.41 8.42 28.39
N MET A 172 -6.73 8.26 28.24
CA MET A 172 -7.72 9.06 28.97
C MET A 172 -7.57 8.89 30.49
N GLN A 173 -7.45 7.66 30.97
CA GLN A 173 -7.22 7.39 32.39
C GLN A 173 -5.89 7.95 32.90
N GLN A 174 -4.84 7.94 32.08
CA GLN A 174 -3.54 8.51 32.47
C GLN A 174 -3.63 10.02 32.66
N VAL A 175 -4.35 10.72 31.78
CA VAL A 175 -4.61 12.16 31.91
C VAL A 175 -5.41 12.44 33.19
N LEU A 176 -6.50 11.69 33.44
CA LEU A 176 -7.31 11.86 34.64
C LEU A 176 -6.53 11.60 35.93
N ARG A 177 -5.71 10.54 35.99
CA ARG A 177 -4.87 10.23 37.16
C ARG A 177 -3.82 11.28 37.47
N ARG A 178 -3.30 11.96 36.44
CA ARG A 178 -2.38 13.10 36.61
C ARG A 178 -3.10 14.35 37.08
N HIS A 179 -4.36 14.52 36.69
CA HIS A 179 -5.15 15.68 37.08
C HIS A 179 -5.79 15.51 38.47
N TYR A 180 -6.07 14.28 38.88
CA TYR A 180 -6.71 13.92 40.14
C TYR A 180 -5.92 12.83 40.87
N HIS A 181 -5.06 13.26 41.80
CA HIS A 181 -4.21 12.37 42.57
C HIS A 181 -4.98 11.69 43.71
N GLY A 182 -5.01 10.34 43.72
CA GLY A 182 -5.50 9.56 44.86
C GLY A 182 -7.02 9.50 45.04
N GLU A 183 -7.80 10.12 44.15
CA GLU A 183 -9.26 10.14 44.22
C GLU A 183 -9.89 9.10 43.29
N SER A 184 -10.94 8.40 43.77
CA SER A 184 -11.67 7.45 42.94
C SER A 184 -12.48 8.19 41.87
N SER A 185 -12.33 7.74 40.62
CA SER A 185 -13.07 8.29 39.48
C SER A 185 -13.57 7.16 38.60
N SER A 186 -14.84 7.22 38.22
CA SER A 186 -15.43 6.30 37.24
C SER A 186 -15.55 7.01 35.90
N LEU A 187 -14.78 6.52 34.91
CA LEU A 187 -14.83 6.98 33.52
C LEU A 187 -15.52 5.93 32.67
N GLU A 188 -16.59 6.33 31.99
CA GLU A 188 -17.42 5.50 31.12
C GLU A 188 -17.46 6.11 29.72
N VAL A 189 -17.37 5.26 28.68
CA VAL A 189 -17.61 5.68 27.28
C VAL A 189 -19.08 5.42 26.98
N GLU A 190 -19.85 6.49 26.75
CA GLU A 190 -21.30 6.40 26.49
C GLU A 190 -21.60 6.05 25.04
N HIS A 191 -20.77 6.52 24.11
CA HIS A 191 -20.91 6.33 22.67
C HIS A 191 -19.54 6.30 22.01
N ASP A 192 -19.37 5.48 20.96
CA ASP A 192 -18.11 5.32 20.24
C ASP A 192 -18.40 4.91 18.79
N ASP A 193 -17.97 5.74 17.84
CA ASP A 193 -18.11 5.50 16.40
C ASP A 193 -17.05 4.53 15.86
N TRP A 194 -16.09 4.08 16.68
CA TRP A 194 -15.01 3.19 16.24
C TRP A 194 -15.49 1.87 15.61
N PRO A 195 -16.44 1.12 16.18
CA PRO A 195 -16.87 -0.16 15.62
C PRO A 195 -17.36 -0.04 14.18
N GLY A 196 -16.73 -0.76 13.26
CA GLY A 196 -17.10 -0.77 11.83
C GLY A 196 -16.64 0.45 11.03
N SER A 197 -15.99 1.45 11.65
CA SER A 197 -15.48 2.64 10.96
C SER A 197 -14.30 2.35 10.04
N ILE A 198 -13.48 1.36 10.39
CA ILE A 198 -12.33 0.89 9.64
C ILE A 198 -12.58 -0.56 9.22
N GLN A 199 -12.32 -0.88 7.96
CA GLN A 199 -12.58 -2.18 7.36
C GLN A 199 -11.34 -2.74 6.68
N LEU A 200 -11.22 -4.08 6.71
CA LEU A 200 -10.19 -4.79 5.98
C LEU A 200 -10.63 -4.96 4.52
N HIS A 201 -9.80 -4.51 3.60
CA HIS A 201 -10.02 -4.63 2.16
C HIS A 201 -9.08 -5.66 1.56
N ALA A 202 -9.64 -6.49 0.68
CA ALA A 202 -8.87 -7.49 -0.06
C ALA A 202 -7.93 -6.80 -1.06
N GLY A 203 -6.62 -6.94 -0.86
CA GLY A 203 -5.59 -6.24 -1.65
C GLY A 203 -5.72 -6.51 -3.15
N GLY A 204 -5.88 -7.79 -3.52
CA GLY A 204 -6.05 -8.24 -4.90
C GLY A 204 -7.14 -7.52 -5.69
N ARG A 205 -8.23 -7.11 -5.02
CA ARG A 205 -9.37 -6.44 -5.68
C ARG A 205 -9.25 -4.91 -5.69
N HIS A 206 -8.84 -4.32 -4.57
CA HIS A 206 -8.93 -2.87 -4.39
C HIS A 206 -7.59 -2.14 -4.65
N LEU A 207 -6.44 -2.78 -4.41
CA LEU A 207 -5.12 -2.16 -4.60
C LEU A 207 -4.55 -2.35 -6.01
N ALA A 208 -5.00 -3.36 -6.76
CA ALA A 208 -4.33 -3.76 -8.01
C ALA A 208 -4.25 -2.65 -9.07
N SER A 209 -5.30 -1.84 -9.23
CA SER A 209 -5.27 -0.71 -10.16
C SER A 209 -4.34 0.41 -9.68
N PHE A 210 -4.39 0.73 -8.39
CA PHE A 210 -3.54 1.74 -7.77
C PHE A 210 -2.06 1.36 -7.87
N VAL A 211 -1.70 0.13 -7.49
CA VAL A 211 -0.33 -0.38 -7.55
C VAL A 211 0.19 -0.39 -8.98
N ARG A 212 -0.62 -0.81 -9.97
CA ARG A 212 -0.25 -0.70 -11.40
C ARG A 212 0.01 0.74 -11.83
N ASN A 213 -0.84 1.69 -11.42
CA ASN A 213 -0.65 3.10 -11.74
C ASN A 213 0.63 3.69 -11.11
N VAL A 214 0.99 3.27 -9.89
CA VAL A 214 2.25 3.70 -9.25
C VAL A 214 3.45 3.06 -9.95
N ALA A 215 3.39 1.76 -10.26
CA ALA A 215 4.43 1.05 -11.00
C ALA A 215 4.66 1.64 -12.40
N GLY A 216 3.59 2.07 -13.08
CA GLY A 216 3.64 2.71 -14.40
C GLY A 216 4.35 4.08 -14.43
N ARG A 217 4.76 4.63 -13.28
CA ARG A 217 5.61 5.83 -13.21
C ARG A 217 7.10 5.53 -13.40
N TYR A 218 7.48 4.26 -13.41
CA TYR A 218 8.87 3.82 -13.54
C TYR A 218 9.10 3.22 -14.92
N ASP A 219 9.84 3.93 -15.77
CA ASP A 219 10.13 3.49 -17.16
C ASP A 219 10.80 2.11 -17.22
N PHE A 220 11.55 1.73 -16.19
CA PHE A 220 12.16 0.40 -16.09
C PHE A 220 11.13 -0.74 -16.08
N LEU A 221 9.93 -0.50 -15.55
CA LEU A 221 8.84 -1.47 -15.48
C LEU A 221 7.94 -1.44 -16.73
N SER A 222 8.11 -0.46 -17.62
CA SER A 222 7.34 -0.36 -18.86
C SER A 222 7.64 -1.53 -19.81
N PRO A 223 6.74 -1.83 -20.77
CA PRO A 223 6.98 -2.86 -21.78
C PRO A 223 8.29 -2.62 -22.55
N ARG A 224 9.14 -3.64 -22.61
CA ARG A 224 10.45 -3.64 -23.27
C ARG A 224 10.33 -4.31 -24.64
N ASN A 225 9.45 -3.78 -25.49
CA ASN A 225 9.14 -4.34 -26.81
C ASN A 225 9.79 -3.51 -27.91
N HIS A 226 10.66 -4.13 -28.71
CA HIS A 226 11.32 -3.46 -29.82
C HIS A 226 11.60 -4.45 -30.96
N THR A 227 11.53 -3.97 -32.20
CA THR A 227 11.93 -4.75 -33.38
C THR A 227 12.83 -3.90 -34.24
N ALA A 228 14.13 -4.22 -34.26
CA ALA A 228 15.07 -3.60 -35.18
C ALA A 228 15.10 -4.39 -36.50
N ARG A 229 15.33 -3.70 -37.61
CA ARG A 229 15.36 -4.27 -38.96
C ARG A 229 16.61 -3.81 -39.69
N ASN A 230 17.19 -4.68 -40.52
CA ASN A 230 18.30 -4.27 -41.37
C ASN A 230 17.80 -3.31 -42.47
N PRO A 231 18.61 -2.33 -42.92
CA PRO A 231 18.13 -1.28 -43.83
C PRO A 231 18.01 -1.71 -45.30
N TRP A 232 18.56 -2.86 -45.71
CA TRP A 232 18.56 -3.31 -47.12
C TRP A 232 17.66 -4.54 -47.38
N PRO A 233 17.17 -4.71 -48.61
CA PRO A 233 16.50 -5.95 -49.02
C PRO A 233 17.41 -7.18 -48.84
N VAL A 234 16.89 -8.23 -48.22
CA VAL A 234 17.66 -9.45 -47.91
C VAL A 234 17.43 -10.55 -48.94
N GLN A 235 16.20 -10.72 -49.40
CA GLN A 235 15.80 -11.77 -50.35
C GLN A 235 15.07 -11.15 -51.54
N ALA A 236 15.53 -11.41 -52.75
CA ALA A 236 14.89 -10.90 -53.97
C ALA A 236 13.43 -11.37 -54.13
N ARG A 237 13.10 -12.58 -53.64
CA ARG A 237 11.74 -13.12 -53.64
C ARG A 237 10.79 -12.37 -52.71
N CYS A 238 11.33 -11.70 -51.69
CA CYS A 238 10.56 -10.99 -50.67
C CYS A 238 11.23 -9.65 -50.34
N PRO A 239 11.27 -8.72 -51.30
CA PRO A 239 12.07 -7.50 -51.21
C PRO A 239 11.57 -6.53 -50.15
N ALA A 240 10.33 -6.69 -49.67
CA ALA A 240 9.75 -5.91 -48.57
C ALA A 240 10.12 -6.44 -47.17
N ARG A 241 10.61 -7.68 -47.06
CA ARG A 241 10.95 -8.29 -45.77
C ARG A 241 12.41 -8.03 -45.40
N ARG A 242 12.69 -8.00 -44.09
CA ARG A 242 14.01 -7.71 -43.50
C ARG A 242 14.36 -8.78 -42.49
N HIS A 243 15.64 -8.92 -42.19
CA HIS A 243 16.08 -9.53 -40.93
C HIS A 243 15.49 -8.73 -39.77
N GLU A 244 15.11 -9.42 -38.69
CA GLU A 244 14.54 -8.76 -37.51
C GLU A 244 15.30 -9.15 -36.25
N LEU A 245 15.55 -8.19 -35.38
CA LEU A 245 16.00 -8.42 -34.01
C LEU A 245 14.85 -8.03 -33.09
N ARG A 246 14.25 -9.02 -32.44
CA ARG A 246 13.00 -8.87 -31.70
C ARG A 246 13.26 -8.97 -30.21
N ARG A 247 13.05 -7.86 -29.50
CA ARG A 247 12.96 -7.82 -28.03
C ARG A 247 11.49 -7.87 -27.63
N ARG A 248 11.13 -8.83 -26.78
CA ARG A 248 9.81 -8.90 -26.14
C ARG A 248 10.00 -8.95 -24.64
N GLY A 249 9.40 -8.02 -23.91
CA GLY A 249 9.58 -7.94 -22.47
C GLY A 249 8.45 -7.19 -21.80
N GLN A 250 8.01 -7.70 -20.65
CA GLN A 250 6.94 -7.09 -19.88
C GLN A 250 7.08 -7.44 -18.40
N THR A 251 6.61 -6.52 -17.56
CA THR A 251 6.42 -6.72 -16.13
C THR A 251 4.96 -6.43 -15.84
N GLN A 252 4.25 -7.40 -15.28
CA GLN A 252 2.81 -7.29 -15.08
C GLN A 252 2.38 -7.84 -13.73
N LEU A 253 1.40 -7.16 -13.15
CA LEU A 253 0.66 -7.63 -12.00
C LEU A 253 -0.54 -8.42 -12.53
N ASP A 254 -0.61 -9.71 -12.23
CA ASP A 254 -1.71 -10.53 -12.69
C ASP A 254 -3.00 -10.26 -11.90
N GLN A 255 -4.09 -10.94 -12.28
CA GLN A 255 -5.39 -10.78 -11.64
C GLN A 255 -5.42 -11.28 -10.20
N THR A 256 -4.46 -12.13 -9.79
CA THR A 256 -4.32 -12.62 -8.42
C THR A 256 -3.52 -11.64 -7.54
N GLY A 257 -2.99 -10.56 -8.12
CA GLY A 257 -2.18 -9.59 -7.41
C GLY A 257 -0.72 -10.02 -7.27
N VAL A 258 -0.24 -10.94 -8.11
CA VAL A 258 1.15 -11.39 -8.08
C VAL A 258 1.92 -10.80 -9.26
N TRP A 259 3.12 -10.30 -9.00
CA TRP A 259 4.02 -9.80 -10.04
C TRP A 259 4.68 -10.94 -10.81
N GLN A 260 4.71 -10.81 -12.12
CA GLN A 260 5.52 -11.63 -13.02
C GLN A 260 6.28 -10.73 -13.99
N SER A 261 7.35 -11.28 -14.56
CA SER A 261 8.03 -10.66 -15.68
C SER A 261 8.49 -11.73 -16.65
N ILE A 262 8.51 -11.40 -17.94
CA ILE A 262 9.12 -12.19 -19.01
C ILE A 262 9.97 -11.27 -19.87
N ASP A 263 11.12 -11.75 -20.30
CA ASP A 263 12.06 -11.05 -21.15
C ASP A 263 12.72 -12.03 -22.14
N THR A 264 12.52 -11.82 -23.44
CA THR A 264 13.18 -12.56 -24.50
C THR A 264 13.78 -11.64 -25.56
N GLN A 265 14.86 -12.10 -26.18
CA GLN A 265 15.49 -11.48 -27.35
C GLN A 265 15.90 -12.56 -28.34
N SER A 266 15.50 -12.41 -29.61
CA SER A 266 15.86 -13.33 -30.68
C SER A 266 16.22 -12.61 -31.97
N PHE A 267 17.20 -13.16 -32.68
CA PHE A 267 17.49 -12.79 -34.06
C PHE A 267 16.66 -13.66 -35.00
N HIS A 268 15.83 -13.03 -35.82
CA HIS A 268 14.97 -13.67 -36.81
C HIS A 268 15.60 -13.48 -38.19
N ALA A 269 16.23 -14.55 -38.68
CA ALA A 269 16.87 -14.56 -39.98
C ALA A 269 15.83 -14.78 -41.09
N LEU A 270 15.64 -13.80 -41.98
CA LEU A 270 14.86 -14.01 -43.19
C LEU A 270 15.55 -15.04 -44.09
N ARG A 271 14.85 -16.15 -44.31
CA ARG A 271 15.24 -17.24 -45.21
C ARG A 271 14.21 -17.36 -46.31
N SER A 272 14.58 -18.05 -47.37
CA SER A 272 13.63 -18.46 -48.41
C SER A 272 13.97 -19.85 -48.90
N ASN A 273 12.96 -20.67 -49.12
CA ASN A 273 13.12 -21.91 -49.88
C ASN A 273 12.01 -22.02 -50.95
N ARG A 274 12.08 -23.06 -51.79
CA ARG A 274 11.14 -23.24 -52.91
C ARG A 274 9.76 -23.75 -52.50
N TRP A 275 9.61 -24.30 -51.30
CA TRP A 275 8.42 -25.04 -50.87
C TRP A 275 7.47 -24.17 -50.06
N ILE A 276 7.99 -23.40 -49.11
CA ILE A 276 7.21 -22.58 -48.18
C ILE A 276 7.45 -21.08 -48.36
N GLY A 277 8.22 -20.69 -49.39
CA GLY A 277 8.54 -19.28 -49.64
C GLY A 277 9.47 -18.69 -48.59
N CYS A 278 9.25 -17.42 -48.25
CA CYS A 278 10.08 -16.70 -47.28
C CYS A 278 9.55 -16.83 -45.87
N TYR A 279 10.44 -17.15 -44.93
CA TYR A 279 10.11 -17.36 -43.53
C TYR A 279 11.23 -16.85 -42.64
N PHE A 280 10.94 -16.71 -41.35
CA PHE A 280 11.90 -16.36 -40.31
C PHE A 280 12.42 -17.61 -39.62
N ARG A 281 13.74 -17.78 -39.62
CA ARG A 281 14.41 -18.72 -38.73
C ARG A 281 14.82 -17.99 -37.46
N GLU A 282 14.32 -18.44 -36.32
CA GLU A 282 14.65 -17.86 -35.02
C GLU A 282 16.01 -18.38 -34.50
N TYR A 283 16.82 -17.46 -34.00
CA TYR A 283 17.99 -17.71 -33.17
C TYR A 283 17.74 -17.05 -31.82
N ALA A 284 17.38 -17.86 -30.81
CA ALA A 284 17.13 -17.38 -29.46
C ALA A 284 18.44 -16.88 -28.82
N MET A 285 18.51 -15.58 -28.53
CA MET A 285 19.71 -14.92 -28.01
C MET A 285 19.67 -14.84 -26.49
N GLY A 286 18.52 -14.44 -25.93
CA GLY A 286 18.33 -14.27 -24.49
C GLY A 286 16.92 -14.61 -24.06
N TRP A 287 16.76 -15.13 -22.85
CA TRP A 287 15.47 -15.46 -22.28
C TRP A 287 15.47 -15.43 -20.75
N GLY A 288 14.35 -15.06 -20.16
CA GLY A 288 14.08 -15.10 -18.74
C GLY A 288 12.59 -14.96 -18.48
N TRP A 289 12.05 -15.78 -17.57
CA TRP A 289 10.66 -15.69 -17.16
C TRP A 289 10.53 -16.05 -15.69
N ILE A 290 9.89 -15.17 -14.92
CA ILE A 290 9.53 -15.40 -13.52
C ILE A 290 7.99 -15.39 -13.48
N PRO A 291 7.35 -16.57 -13.41
CA PRO A 291 5.89 -16.69 -13.39
C PRO A 291 5.31 -16.36 -12.01
N THR A 292 4.00 -16.14 -11.96
CA THR A 292 3.24 -15.99 -10.71
C THR A 292 2.96 -17.31 -9.99
N ALA A 293 2.90 -18.41 -10.75
CA ALA A 293 2.77 -19.77 -10.22
C ALA A 293 3.60 -20.77 -11.01
N ARG A 294 4.00 -21.87 -10.37
CA ARG A 294 4.86 -22.91 -10.99
C ARG A 294 4.22 -23.55 -12.23
N GLU A 295 2.90 -23.74 -12.17
CA GLU A 295 2.08 -24.36 -13.21
C GLU A 295 1.44 -23.34 -14.16
N GLN A 296 1.75 -22.05 -13.99
CA GLN A 296 1.25 -21.02 -14.89
C GLN A 296 1.68 -21.35 -16.32
N ARG A 297 0.72 -21.29 -17.25
CA ARG A 297 1.00 -21.32 -18.68
C ARG A 297 1.21 -19.90 -19.17
N THR A 298 2.21 -19.69 -20.01
CA THR A 298 2.37 -18.40 -20.69
C THR A 298 1.45 -18.35 -21.91
N ASP A 299 0.78 -17.21 -22.12
CA ASP A 299 -0.02 -16.95 -23.32
C ASP A 299 0.87 -16.74 -24.56
N SER A 300 2.19 -16.60 -24.35
CA SER A 300 3.15 -16.46 -25.45
C SER A 300 3.34 -17.80 -26.17
N PRO A 301 3.40 -17.83 -27.51
CA PRO A 301 3.67 -19.06 -28.25
C PRO A 301 4.97 -19.72 -27.77
N HIS A 302 4.93 -21.00 -27.46
CA HIS A 302 6.05 -21.81 -26.97
C HIS A 302 5.76 -23.31 -27.12
N VAL A 303 6.79 -24.13 -26.93
CA VAL A 303 6.67 -25.58 -26.70
C VAL A 303 7.51 -25.96 -25.48
N GLU A 304 7.15 -27.03 -24.79
CA GLU A 304 7.85 -27.45 -23.56
C GLU A 304 9.27 -27.98 -23.85
N ASN A 305 9.43 -28.76 -24.92
CA ASN A 305 10.68 -29.45 -25.25
C ASN A 305 11.15 -29.08 -26.67
N PRO A 306 11.63 -27.85 -26.91
CA PRO A 306 12.23 -27.51 -28.20
C PRO A 306 13.56 -28.25 -28.38
N PRO A 307 13.96 -28.60 -29.62
CA PRO A 307 15.29 -29.11 -29.90
C PRO A 307 16.39 -28.13 -29.44
N ASP A 308 17.50 -28.67 -28.93
CA ASP A 308 18.67 -27.86 -28.56
C ASP A 308 19.30 -27.18 -29.79
N ASP A 309 19.31 -27.90 -30.91
CA ASP A 309 19.71 -27.43 -32.23
C ASP A 309 18.81 -28.01 -33.33
N PHE A 310 19.06 -27.56 -34.57
CA PHE A 310 18.32 -27.97 -35.77
C PHE A 310 19.26 -28.66 -36.77
N SER A 311 20.18 -29.50 -36.26
CA SER A 311 21.12 -30.28 -37.10
C SER A 311 20.48 -31.53 -37.69
N SER A 312 19.56 -32.15 -36.95
CA SER A 312 18.84 -33.37 -37.35
C SER A 312 17.62 -33.12 -38.24
N GLN A 313 17.03 -31.92 -38.14
CA GLN A 313 15.85 -31.52 -38.92
C GLN A 313 15.90 -30.03 -39.24
N ASP A 314 15.46 -29.67 -40.45
CA ASP A 314 15.25 -28.28 -40.84
C ASP A 314 14.27 -27.58 -39.90
N PHE A 315 14.63 -26.39 -39.40
CA PHE A 315 13.79 -25.56 -38.53
C PHE A 315 12.34 -25.42 -39.02
N TRP A 316 12.15 -25.15 -40.32
CA TRP A 316 10.81 -24.93 -40.87
C TRP A 316 9.94 -26.21 -40.90
N ARG A 317 10.57 -27.38 -41.11
CA ARG A 317 9.86 -28.67 -41.05
C ARG A 317 9.46 -28.98 -39.63
N TRP A 318 10.41 -28.82 -38.70
CA TRP A 318 10.14 -29.01 -37.29
C TRP A 318 9.00 -28.11 -36.80
N VAL A 319 9.01 -26.82 -37.16
CA VAL A 319 7.93 -25.89 -36.83
C VAL A 319 6.59 -26.40 -37.37
N GLN A 320 6.53 -26.82 -38.63
CA GLN A 320 5.30 -27.30 -39.27
C GLN A 320 4.77 -28.61 -38.64
N GLU A 321 5.66 -29.49 -38.18
CA GLU A 321 5.30 -30.81 -37.65
C GLU A 321 5.00 -30.79 -36.15
N ALA A 322 5.68 -29.92 -35.39
CA ALA A 322 5.66 -29.95 -33.92
C ALA A 322 5.00 -28.73 -33.26
N THR A 323 4.66 -27.69 -34.03
CA THR A 323 4.18 -26.41 -33.49
C THR A 323 3.09 -25.78 -34.36
N ASP A 324 2.45 -24.73 -33.84
CA ASP A 324 1.52 -23.86 -34.56
C ASP A 324 2.11 -22.45 -34.83
N TRP A 325 3.45 -22.32 -34.79
CA TRP A 325 4.09 -21.00 -34.83
C TRP A 325 3.99 -20.34 -36.20
N ASP A 326 3.56 -19.06 -36.22
CA ASP A 326 3.63 -18.24 -37.42
C ASP A 326 5.06 -17.75 -37.69
N ILE A 327 5.81 -18.51 -38.50
CA ILE A 327 7.15 -18.16 -38.99
C ILE A 327 7.14 -17.22 -40.20
N PHE A 328 5.98 -16.80 -40.69
CA PHE A 328 5.85 -15.96 -41.87
C PHE A 328 5.63 -14.49 -41.51
N SER A 329 4.74 -14.21 -40.57
CA SER A 329 4.33 -12.85 -40.16
C SER A 329 4.35 -12.62 -38.66
N GLY A 330 4.50 -13.68 -37.86
CA GLY A 330 4.48 -13.59 -36.40
C GLY A 330 5.59 -12.70 -35.88
N ASP A 331 5.34 -12.05 -34.74
CA ASP A 331 6.24 -11.08 -34.13
C ASP A 331 6.80 -11.55 -32.76
N ALA A 332 6.43 -12.76 -32.33
CA ALA A 332 6.91 -13.37 -31.09
C ALA A 332 8.34 -13.94 -31.22
N ASN A 333 8.84 -14.46 -30.09
CA ASN A 333 10.11 -15.19 -29.95
C ASN A 333 9.85 -16.60 -29.40
N PRO A 334 9.12 -17.47 -30.12
CA PRO A 334 8.62 -18.71 -29.55
C PRO A 334 9.71 -19.68 -29.07
N LEU A 335 10.87 -19.75 -29.74
CA LEU A 335 11.99 -20.56 -29.27
C LEU A 335 12.60 -19.99 -27.99
N ALA A 336 12.80 -18.67 -27.90
CA ALA A 336 13.28 -18.05 -26.67
C ALA A 336 12.25 -18.16 -25.52
N ASN A 337 10.95 -18.06 -25.81
CA ASN A 337 9.88 -18.29 -24.84
C ASN A 337 9.93 -19.73 -24.31
N SER A 338 10.08 -20.72 -25.19
CA SER A 338 10.22 -22.13 -24.81
C SER A 338 11.41 -22.33 -23.85
N ARG A 339 12.55 -21.69 -24.13
CA ARG A 339 13.71 -21.72 -23.23
C ARG A 339 13.48 -20.97 -21.92
N ALA A 340 12.71 -19.88 -21.94
CA ALA A 340 12.30 -19.16 -20.73
C ALA A 340 11.42 -20.03 -19.82
N VAL A 341 10.48 -20.76 -20.42
CA VAL A 341 9.62 -21.74 -19.75
C VAL A 341 10.47 -22.83 -19.11
N ALA A 342 11.39 -23.44 -19.86
CA ALA A 342 12.26 -24.49 -19.33
C ALA A 342 13.17 -24.01 -18.17
N ALA A 343 13.67 -22.77 -18.23
CA ALA A 343 14.62 -22.21 -17.26
C ALA A 343 13.96 -21.45 -16.09
N ARG A 344 12.62 -21.44 -15.98
CA ARG A 344 11.90 -20.61 -15.00
C ARG A 344 12.28 -20.94 -13.55
N PRO A 345 12.67 -19.94 -12.73
CA PRO A 345 12.85 -20.15 -11.30
C PRO A 345 11.49 -20.21 -10.59
N HIS A 346 11.50 -20.65 -9.34
CA HIS A 346 10.32 -20.62 -8.48
C HIS A 346 10.43 -19.51 -7.44
N TRP A 347 9.76 -18.39 -7.69
CA TRP A 347 9.63 -17.29 -6.74
C TRP A 347 8.25 -17.38 -6.08
N ARG A 348 8.24 -17.53 -4.76
CA ARG A 348 6.98 -17.55 -3.98
C ARG A 348 6.57 -16.11 -3.67
N SER A 349 5.28 -15.85 -3.80
CA SER A 349 4.65 -14.57 -3.48
C SER A 349 3.25 -14.82 -2.92
N LEU A 350 2.87 -14.06 -1.91
CA LEU A 350 1.50 -14.04 -1.38
C LEU A 350 0.60 -13.04 -2.13
N GLY A 351 1.18 -12.23 -3.02
CA GLY A 351 0.46 -11.27 -3.84
C GLY A 351 0.29 -9.90 -3.19
N LEU A 352 -0.81 -9.22 -3.50
CA LEU A 352 -1.12 -7.93 -2.89
C LEU A 352 -1.65 -8.14 -1.46
N PRO A 353 -1.13 -7.40 -0.48
CA PRO A 353 -1.58 -7.54 0.90
C PRO A 353 -2.97 -6.95 1.10
N ASP A 354 -3.71 -7.56 2.01
CA ASP A 354 -4.89 -6.92 2.58
C ASP A 354 -4.47 -5.70 3.40
N TYR A 355 -5.36 -4.72 3.45
CA TYR A 355 -5.09 -3.43 4.08
C TYR A 355 -6.34 -2.87 4.73
N PHE A 356 -6.17 -2.05 5.77
CA PHE A 356 -7.28 -1.36 6.39
C PHE A 356 -7.51 0.00 5.74
N ASP A 357 -8.78 0.36 5.51
CA ASP A 357 -9.22 1.69 5.09
C ASP A 357 -10.51 2.10 5.80
N VAL A 358 -10.91 3.35 5.63
CA VAL A 358 -12.19 3.86 6.14
C VAL A 358 -13.33 3.18 5.40
N ALA A 359 -14.32 2.68 6.15
CA ALA A 359 -15.53 2.11 5.58
C ALA A 359 -16.24 3.10 4.64
N GLU A 360 -16.78 2.63 3.51
CA GLU A 360 -17.45 3.49 2.51
C GLU A 360 -18.58 4.36 3.10
N GLY A 361 -19.32 3.84 4.08
CA GLY A 361 -20.37 4.57 4.79
C GLY A 361 -19.86 5.57 5.84
N ALA A 362 -18.59 5.45 6.26
CA ALA A 362 -17.95 6.31 7.26
C ALA A 362 -17.05 7.39 6.64
N SER A 363 -16.80 7.37 5.32
CA SER A 363 -15.82 8.25 4.66
C SER A 363 -16.13 9.76 4.72
N ALA A 364 -17.33 10.14 5.16
CA ALA A 364 -17.78 11.53 5.27
C ALA A 364 -17.93 12.03 6.73
N ALA A 365 -17.95 11.14 7.72
CA ALA A 365 -18.23 11.50 9.11
C ALA A 365 -16.95 11.48 9.96
N PRO A 366 -16.77 12.47 10.87
CA PRO A 366 -15.74 12.36 11.89
C PRO A 366 -16.07 11.19 12.82
N MET A 367 -15.05 10.47 13.27
CA MET A 367 -15.22 9.38 14.24
C MET A 367 -15.15 9.93 15.65
N GLY A 368 -16.28 9.98 16.35
CA GLY A 368 -16.41 10.52 17.68
C GLY A 368 -16.58 9.48 18.77
N PHE A 369 -16.41 9.94 20.01
CA PHE A 369 -16.88 9.23 21.20
C PHE A 369 -17.26 10.23 22.29
N SER A 370 -18.15 9.83 23.19
CA SER A 370 -18.54 10.63 24.36
C SER A 370 -18.22 9.91 25.66
N LEU A 371 -17.85 10.71 26.66
CA LEU A 371 -17.40 10.26 27.96
C LEU A 371 -18.31 10.79 29.06
N ARG A 372 -18.52 9.97 30.08
CA ARG A 372 -19.13 10.34 31.35
C ARG A 372 -18.13 10.11 32.47
N LEU A 373 -17.88 11.15 33.27
CA LEU A 373 -17.03 11.07 34.46
C LEU A 373 -17.88 11.29 35.71
N ARG A 374 -17.80 10.34 36.65
CA ARG A 374 -18.40 10.44 37.99
C ARG A 374 -17.32 10.48 39.05
N ARG A 375 -17.36 11.49 39.92
CA ARG A 375 -16.41 11.67 41.03
C ARG A 375 -17.11 12.24 42.26
N ALA A 376 -16.53 12.01 43.43
CA ALA A 376 -16.94 12.68 44.65
C ALA A 376 -16.57 14.18 44.58
N GLY A 377 -17.54 15.04 44.87
CA GLY A 377 -17.38 16.48 44.99
C GLY A 377 -17.42 16.95 46.44
N PRO A 378 -17.49 18.27 46.65
CA PRO A 378 -17.69 18.84 47.99
C PRO A 378 -18.91 18.22 48.69
N GLU A 379 -18.82 18.06 50.01
CA GLU A 379 -19.91 17.53 50.85
C GLU A 379 -20.39 16.10 50.49
N GLY A 380 -19.56 15.33 49.77
CA GLY A 380 -19.90 13.95 49.38
C GLY A 380 -20.87 13.86 48.19
N ILE A 381 -21.21 14.99 47.57
CA ILE A 381 -22.09 15.03 46.40
C ILE A 381 -21.35 14.49 45.18
N THR A 382 -21.90 13.51 44.48
CA THR A 382 -21.28 12.99 43.24
C THR A 382 -21.47 13.99 42.10
N ILE A 383 -20.37 14.46 41.52
CA ILE A 383 -20.36 15.32 40.33
C ILE A 383 -20.29 14.44 39.08
N THR A 384 -21.28 14.61 38.20
CA THR A 384 -21.28 13.99 36.87
C THR A 384 -21.02 15.05 35.82
N THR A 385 -20.02 14.80 34.96
CA THR A 385 -19.71 15.64 33.79
C THR A 385 -19.67 14.79 32.53
N ARG A 386 -19.95 15.42 31.40
CA ARG A 386 -19.83 14.80 30.07
C ARG A 386 -18.91 15.63 29.19
N SER A 387 -18.17 14.95 28.33
CA SER A 387 -17.36 15.56 27.27
C SER A 387 -17.39 14.65 26.05
N ALA A 388 -17.09 15.19 24.89
CA ALA A 388 -16.97 14.44 23.66
C ALA A 388 -15.78 14.93 22.86
N ALA A 389 -15.15 14.01 22.14
CA ALA A 389 -14.08 14.32 21.21
C ALA A 389 -14.29 13.54 19.91
N GLU A 390 -13.69 14.05 18.84
CA GLU A 390 -13.76 13.41 17.54
C GLU A 390 -12.44 13.50 16.79
N THR A 391 -12.26 12.50 15.93
CA THR A 391 -11.13 12.38 15.01
C THR A 391 -11.65 12.60 13.60
N PHE A 392 -11.08 13.57 12.90
CA PHE A 392 -11.55 14.00 11.60
C PHE A 392 -10.40 14.05 10.60
N PHE A 393 -10.72 13.82 9.32
CA PHE A 393 -9.77 13.91 8.23
C PHE A 393 -9.75 15.32 7.67
N ALA A 394 -8.60 15.99 7.69
CA ALA A 394 -8.46 17.34 7.19
C ALA A 394 -7.10 17.55 6.51
N ARG A 395 -7.15 17.66 5.19
CA ARG A 395 -5.99 17.95 4.35
C ARG A 395 -5.39 19.33 4.70
N PRO A 396 -4.05 19.48 4.79
CA PRO A 396 -3.41 20.76 5.12
C PRO A 396 -3.56 21.87 4.08
N GLY A 397 -3.87 21.55 2.82
CA GLY A 397 -4.02 22.53 1.74
C GLY A 397 -4.94 22.00 0.64
N GLU A 398 -5.36 22.86 -0.29
CA GLU A 398 -6.25 22.44 -1.37
C GLU A 398 -5.56 21.48 -2.35
N ARG A 399 -6.35 20.64 -3.00
CA ARG A 399 -5.86 19.81 -4.12
C ARG A 399 -5.68 20.69 -5.35
N ALA A 400 -4.66 20.38 -6.16
CA ALA A 400 -4.42 21.06 -7.43
C ALA A 400 -5.61 20.96 -8.40
N ASP A 401 -6.39 19.87 -8.31
CA ASP A 401 -7.60 19.62 -9.11
C ASP A 401 -8.89 20.16 -8.46
N ARG A 402 -8.79 20.85 -7.32
CA ARG A 402 -9.92 21.36 -6.52
C ARG A 402 -10.97 20.32 -6.11
N SER A 403 -10.68 19.03 -6.25
CA SER A 403 -11.60 17.98 -5.84
C SER A 403 -11.56 17.80 -4.32
N PHE A 404 -12.69 17.39 -3.73
CA PHE A 404 -12.74 17.04 -2.31
C PHE A 404 -12.11 15.66 -2.08
N GLU A 405 -11.17 15.58 -1.12
CA GLU A 405 -10.59 14.30 -0.72
C GLU A 405 -11.39 13.68 0.41
N ARG A 406 -11.99 12.50 0.14
CA ARG A 406 -12.66 11.71 1.15
C ARG A 406 -11.67 11.18 2.18
N ALA A 407 -12.14 10.98 3.41
CA ALA A 407 -11.32 10.38 4.45
C ALA A 407 -10.81 9.01 4.00
N ASN A 408 -9.51 8.78 4.18
CA ASN A 408 -8.83 7.56 3.76
C ASN A 408 -7.63 7.27 4.66
N LEU A 409 -7.11 6.05 4.55
CA LEU A 409 -5.87 5.58 5.15
C LEU A 409 -4.76 5.48 4.11
N PHE A 410 -4.67 6.42 3.17
CA PHE A 410 -3.47 6.60 2.32
C PHE A 410 -2.81 7.95 2.52
N HIS A 411 -3.49 8.90 3.17
CA HIS A 411 -2.90 10.17 3.58
C HIS A 411 -2.99 10.37 5.11
N PRO A 412 -1.88 10.74 5.77
CA PRO A 412 -1.84 10.90 7.22
C PRO A 412 -2.35 12.28 7.65
N PHE A 413 -3.62 12.57 7.34
CA PHE A 413 -4.26 13.88 7.59
C PHE A 413 -5.32 13.83 8.69
N TRP A 414 -5.26 12.83 9.57
CA TRP A 414 -6.17 12.70 10.69
C TRP A 414 -5.76 13.61 11.84
N GLN A 415 -6.74 14.33 12.37
CA GLN A 415 -6.60 15.31 13.44
C GLN A 415 -7.67 15.09 14.52
N ALA A 416 -7.44 15.63 15.71
CA ALA A 416 -8.33 15.49 16.86
C ALA A 416 -8.87 16.84 17.31
N ARG A 417 -10.13 16.88 17.75
CA ARG A 417 -10.74 18.05 18.40
C ARG A 417 -11.79 17.65 19.43
N LEU A 418 -12.12 18.56 20.33
CA LEU A 418 -13.30 18.45 21.17
C LEU A 418 -14.57 18.68 20.36
N ARG A 419 -15.63 17.97 20.70
CA ARG A 419 -16.96 18.11 20.10
C ARG A 419 -17.89 18.80 21.09
N SER A 420 -18.63 19.80 20.63
CA SER A 420 -19.63 20.49 21.46
C SER A 420 -20.72 19.53 21.93
N SER A 421 -21.04 19.56 23.22
CA SER A 421 -21.98 18.66 23.89
C SER A 421 -23.44 18.79 23.47
N ASP A 422 -23.83 19.79 22.67
CA ASP A 422 -25.25 20.04 22.32
C ASP A 422 -25.90 18.93 21.49
N ARG A 423 -25.11 18.12 20.76
CA ARG A 423 -25.64 16.92 20.07
C ARG A 423 -25.79 15.69 20.96
N ALA A 424 -25.26 15.69 22.19
CA ALA A 424 -25.46 14.60 23.14
C ALA A 424 -26.81 14.69 23.89
N LEU A 425 -27.54 15.80 23.73
CA LEU A 425 -28.83 16.06 24.38
C LEU A 425 -30.05 15.80 23.46
N SER A 426 -29.86 15.48 22.17
CA SER A 426 -30.98 15.26 21.24
C SER A 426 -31.52 13.82 21.19
N GLY A 427 -31.18 12.99 22.18
CA GLY A 427 -31.67 11.61 22.31
C GLY A 427 -32.51 11.35 23.57
N ALA A 428 -32.98 12.41 24.25
CA ALA A 428 -33.89 12.26 25.37
C ALA A 428 -35.34 12.27 24.86
N GLU A 429 -36.01 11.13 25.05
CA GLU A 429 -37.46 10.96 24.99
C GLU A 429 -38.20 12.16 25.60
N ALA A 430 -39.15 12.69 24.84
CA ALA A 430 -40.25 13.49 25.39
C ALA A 430 -41.27 12.51 26.04
N PRO A 431 -42.00 12.95 27.08
CA PRO A 431 -42.70 12.09 28.03
C PRO A 431 -43.76 11.14 27.44
#